data_AF-W6QYQ4-F1
#
_entry.id   AF-W6QYQ4-F1
#
_cell.length_a   1.000
_cell.length_b   1.000
_cell.length_c   1.000
_cell.angle_alpha   90.00
_cell.angle_beta   90.00
_cell.angle_gamma   90.00
#
_symmetry.space_group_name_H-M   'P 1'
#
loop_
_entity.id
_entity.type
_entity.pdbx_description
1 polymer ?
#
loop_
_entity_poly.entity_id
_entity_poly.type
_entity_poly.pdbx_seq_one_letter_code
_entity_poly.pdbx_strand_id
1 'polypeptide(L)'
;MPPRAELRDAAQKHEAELAERTLEEFLAADTIVIGAPMYNFAIPSQLKTWIDRIAVAGKSFKYTESGPVGLAGGKTVVIASSAGGIHAGQPSGQAHEDYLVRMLNFVGIDDIEIVRAESLAYGEEPRGEAMKGAAQRICELFATA
;
A
#
# COMPACT_ATOMS: atom_id res chain seq x y z
N MET A 1 6.12 34.28 20.45
CA MET A 1 6.43 32.93 19.95
C MET A 1 6.04 31.95 21.05
N PRO A 2 5.14 30.98 20.81
CA PRO A 2 4.69 30.07 21.86
C PRO A 2 5.84 29.19 22.38
N PRO A 3 5.78 28.69 23.63
CA PRO A 3 6.75 27.76 24.19
C PRO A 3 6.91 26.49 23.34
N ARG A 4 8.12 25.92 23.33
CA ARG A 4 8.41 24.65 22.60
C ARG A 4 7.54 23.48 23.03
N ALA A 5 7.03 23.47 24.26
CA ALA A 5 6.07 22.45 24.73
C ALA A 5 4.72 22.57 24.00
N GLU A 6 4.12 23.76 23.98
CA GLU A 6 2.86 24.01 23.28
C GLU A 6 2.93 23.73 21.78
N LEU A 7 4.08 24.04 21.14
CA LEU A 7 4.31 23.70 19.73
C LEU A 7 4.41 22.18 19.49
N ARG A 8 4.99 21.42 20.43
CA ARG A 8 5.05 19.95 20.34
C ARG A 8 3.67 19.34 20.53
N ASP A 9 2.90 19.82 21.49
CA ASP A 9 1.55 19.32 21.77
C ASP A 9 0.61 19.57 20.58
N ALA A 10 0.72 20.75 19.95
CA ALA A 10 -0.05 21.09 18.74
C ALA A 10 0.31 20.19 17.55
N ALA A 11 1.60 19.92 17.32
CA ALA A 11 2.05 19.03 16.25
C ALA A 11 1.62 17.58 16.48
N GLN A 12 1.70 17.09 17.72
CA GLN A 12 1.24 15.75 18.08
C GLN A 12 -0.27 15.59 17.90
N LYS A 13 -1.04 16.60 18.31
CA LYS A 13 -2.48 16.63 18.10
C LYS A 13 -2.83 16.58 16.62
N HIS A 14 -2.15 17.38 15.79
CA HIS A 14 -2.37 17.37 14.35
C HIS A 14 -2.07 16.01 13.71
N GLU A 15 -0.95 15.37 14.07
CA GLU A 15 -0.63 14.04 13.55
C GLU A 15 -1.62 12.97 13.99
N ALA A 16 -2.14 13.06 15.22
CA ALA A 16 -3.19 12.15 15.70
C ALA A 16 -4.50 12.32 14.91
N GLU A 17 -4.95 13.55 14.67
CA GLU A 17 -6.14 13.85 13.87
C GLU A 17 -5.98 13.36 12.42
N LEU A 18 -4.79 13.55 11.83
CA LEU A 18 -4.50 13.07 10.49
C LEU A 18 -4.49 11.53 10.43
N ALA A 19 -3.91 10.86 11.43
CA ALA A 19 -3.90 9.41 11.51
C ALA A 19 -5.33 8.84 11.65
N GLU A 20 -6.15 9.43 12.52
CA GLU A 20 -7.54 9.04 12.72
C GLU A 20 -8.36 9.18 11.44
N ARG A 21 -8.30 10.34 10.79
CA ARG A 21 -8.97 10.56 9.50
C ARG A 21 -8.51 9.57 8.42
N THR A 22 -7.20 9.33 8.33
CA THR A 22 -6.64 8.37 7.36
C THR A 22 -7.19 6.97 7.59
N LEU A 23 -7.27 6.55 8.87
CA LEU A 23 -7.82 5.25 9.25
C LEU A 23 -9.32 5.15 8.93
N GLU A 24 -10.10 6.20 9.23
CA GLU A 24 -11.53 6.23 8.92
C GLU A 24 -11.80 6.14 7.42
N GLU A 25 -11.07 6.91 6.61
CA GLU A 25 -11.13 6.84 5.14
C GLU A 25 -10.82 5.41 4.63
N PHE A 26 -9.78 4.77 5.18
CA PHE A 26 -9.44 3.38 4.85
C PHE A 26 -10.54 2.38 5.25
N LEU A 27 -11.09 2.51 6.45
CA LEU A 27 -12.14 1.61 6.94
C LEU A 27 -13.45 1.78 6.16
N ALA A 28 -13.76 2.97 5.70
CA ALA A 28 -14.96 3.28 4.90
C ALA A 28 -14.85 2.85 3.43
N ALA A 29 -13.64 2.63 2.90
CA ALA A 29 -13.45 2.27 1.50
C ALA A 29 -13.78 0.80 1.20
N ASP A 30 -14.58 0.54 0.15
CA ASP A 30 -14.80 -0.82 -0.38
C ASP A 30 -13.69 -1.24 -1.36
N THR A 31 -13.07 -0.26 -2.03
CA THR A 31 -12.00 -0.48 -3.00
C THR A 31 -10.87 0.52 -2.77
N ILE A 32 -9.63 0.04 -2.85
CA ILE A 32 -8.43 0.86 -2.62
C ILE A 32 -7.46 0.65 -3.78
N VAL A 33 -6.96 1.74 -4.36
CA VAL A 33 -5.90 1.70 -5.37
C VAL A 33 -4.61 2.26 -4.79
N ILE A 34 -3.54 1.48 -4.80
CA ILE A 34 -2.23 1.84 -4.24
C ILE A 34 -1.22 2.00 -5.36
N GLY A 35 -0.72 3.21 -5.56
CA GLY A 35 0.48 3.44 -6.38
C GLY A 35 1.74 3.07 -5.60
N ALA A 36 2.49 2.08 -6.06
CA ALA A 36 3.66 1.53 -5.38
C ALA A 36 4.88 1.47 -6.30
N PRO A 37 5.55 2.59 -6.61
CA PRO A 37 6.84 2.55 -7.28
C PRO A 37 7.91 1.97 -6.35
N MET A 38 8.80 1.14 -6.89
CA MET A 38 9.96 0.66 -6.15
C MET A 38 11.03 1.76 -6.07
N TYR A 39 11.41 2.12 -4.84
CA TYR A 39 12.59 2.94 -4.55
C TYR A 39 13.57 2.15 -3.69
N ASN A 40 14.80 1.98 -4.19
CA ASN A 40 15.88 1.28 -3.47
C ASN A 40 15.44 -0.07 -2.89
N PHE A 41 14.82 -0.91 -3.71
CA PHE A 41 14.32 -2.26 -3.34
C PHE A 41 13.16 -2.29 -2.34
N ALA A 42 12.49 -1.16 -2.08
CA ALA A 42 11.38 -1.06 -1.14
C ALA A 42 10.24 -0.15 -1.65
N ILE A 43 9.14 -0.12 -0.89
CA ILE A 43 8.07 0.88 -1.07
C ILE A 43 8.51 2.31 -0.72
N PRO A 44 7.82 3.36 -1.22
CA PRO A 44 8.09 4.74 -0.84
C PRO A 44 7.83 4.99 0.66
N SER A 45 8.61 5.88 1.28
CA SER A 45 8.46 6.23 2.71
C SER A 45 7.06 6.75 3.04
N GLN A 46 6.46 7.55 2.16
CA GLN A 46 5.10 8.06 2.36
C GLN A 46 4.05 6.95 2.37
N LEU A 47 4.23 5.92 1.53
CA LEU A 47 3.35 4.75 1.54
C LEU A 47 3.52 3.97 2.84
N LYS A 48 4.75 3.83 3.34
CA LYS A 48 4.99 3.23 4.66
C LYS A 48 4.33 4.01 5.79
N THR A 49 4.39 5.35 5.77
CA THR A 49 3.71 6.21 6.74
C THR A 49 2.19 6.04 6.68
N TRP A 50 1.61 5.91 5.48
CA TRP A 50 0.18 5.63 5.33
C TRP A 50 -0.18 4.26 5.93
N ILE A 51 0.61 3.22 5.65
CA ILE A 51 0.43 1.88 6.23
C ILE A 51 0.46 1.93 7.78
N ASP A 52 1.39 2.69 8.35
CA ASP A 52 1.50 2.84 9.81
C ASP A 52 0.28 3.52 10.44
N ARG A 53 -0.37 4.44 9.71
CA ARG A 53 -1.60 5.10 10.16
C ARG A 53 -2.82 4.19 10.11
N ILE A 54 -2.89 3.25 9.16
CA ILE A 54 -4.03 2.34 9.03
C ILE A 54 -3.88 1.06 9.86
N ALA A 55 -2.66 0.69 10.27
CA ALA A 55 -2.39 -0.50 11.07
C ALA A 55 -2.58 -0.23 12.58
N VAL A 56 -3.84 -0.18 13.04
CA VAL A 56 -4.19 0.20 14.42
C VAL A 56 -4.91 -0.95 15.13
N ALA A 57 -4.34 -1.35 16.28
CA ALA A 57 -4.92 -2.40 17.12
C ALA A 57 -6.31 -2.01 17.64
N GLY A 58 -7.24 -2.96 17.62
CA GLY A 58 -8.65 -2.74 17.95
C GLY A 58 -9.47 -2.04 16.86
N LYS A 59 -8.86 -1.66 15.74
CA LYS A 59 -9.53 -0.98 14.62
C LYS A 59 -9.41 -1.76 13.32
N SER A 60 -8.18 -1.97 12.81
CA SER A 60 -7.93 -2.71 11.56
C SER A 60 -7.36 -4.10 11.79
N PHE A 61 -6.89 -4.40 13.00
CA PHE A 61 -6.56 -5.74 13.46
C PHE A 61 -6.78 -5.84 14.98
N LYS A 62 -6.80 -7.05 15.53
CA LYS A 62 -6.79 -7.28 16.99
C LYS A 62 -5.92 -8.47 17.36
N TYR A 63 -5.45 -8.53 18.60
CA TYR A 63 -4.76 -9.71 19.12
C TYR A 63 -5.75 -10.71 19.72
N THR A 64 -5.47 -11.99 19.50
CA THR A 64 -6.18 -13.13 20.11
C THR A 64 -5.15 -14.09 20.71
N GLU A 65 -5.60 -15.10 21.45
CA GLU A 65 -4.72 -16.15 21.99
C GLU A 65 -3.93 -16.89 20.89
N SER A 66 -4.49 -16.99 19.68
CA SER A 66 -3.86 -17.63 18.52
C SER A 66 -3.01 -16.68 17.67
N GLY A 67 -2.88 -15.40 18.07
CA GLY A 67 -2.15 -14.37 17.33
C GLY A 67 -3.04 -13.24 16.79
N PRO A 68 -2.48 -12.33 15.99
CA PRO A 68 -3.23 -11.22 15.42
C PRO A 68 -4.22 -11.70 14.35
N VAL A 69 -5.39 -11.06 14.29
CA VAL A 69 -6.39 -11.25 13.25
C VAL A 69 -6.80 -9.91 12.66
N GLY A 70 -6.91 -9.85 11.33
CA GLY A 70 -7.37 -8.67 10.60
C GLY A 70 -8.85 -8.37 10.82
N LEU A 71 -9.23 -7.09 10.71
CA LEU A 71 -10.59 -6.60 10.87
C LEU A 71 -11.09 -5.79 9.64
N ALA A 72 -10.24 -5.61 8.63
CA ALA A 72 -10.51 -4.78 7.46
C ALA A 72 -10.84 -5.60 6.19
N GLY A 73 -11.34 -6.82 6.33
CA GLY A 73 -11.71 -7.67 5.19
C GLY A 73 -12.94 -7.19 4.41
N GLY A 74 -13.24 -7.87 3.30
CA GLY A 74 -14.35 -7.51 2.40
C GLY A 74 -14.03 -6.32 1.48
N LYS A 75 -12.76 -5.96 1.35
CA LYS A 75 -12.27 -4.88 0.48
C LYS A 75 -11.47 -5.47 -0.68
N THR A 76 -11.57 -4.83 -1.84
CA THR A 76 -10.70 -5.12 -2.99
C THR A 76 -9.55 -4.11 -3.03
N VAL A 77 -8.31 -4.57 -3.17
CA VAL A 77 -7.14 -3.70 -3.33
C VAL A 77 -6.47 -3.93 -4.67
N VAL A 78 -6.22 -2.87 -5.42
CA VAL A 78 -5.38 -2.89 -6.62
C VAL A 78 -4.06 -2.18 -6.36
N ILE A 79 -2.95 -2.90 -6.49
CA ILE A 79 -1.60 -2.37 -6.40
C ILE A 79 -1.08 -2.07 -7.80
N ALA A 80 -0.92 -0.79 -8.13
CA ALA A 80 -0.18 -0.35 -9.31
C ALA A 80 1.32 -0.33 -8.98
N SER A 81 1.98 -1.45 -9.25
CA SER A 81 3.40 -1.67 -8.97
C SER A 81 4.26 -1.29 -10.17
N SER A 82 5.34 -0.52 -9.94
CA SER A 82 6.29 -0.17 -11.00
C SER A 82 7.74 -0.25 -10.53
N ALA A 83 8.63 -0.75 -11.38
CA ALA A 83 10.07 -0.79 -11.08
C ALA A 83 10.94 -0.60 -12.33
N GLY A 84 12.17 -0.12 -12.10
CA GLY A 84 13.16 0.04 -13.17
C GLY A 84 13.69 -1.30 -13.69
N GLY A 85 13.92 -2.26 -12.79
CA GLY A 85 14.34 -3.63 -13.10
C GLY A 85 13.20 -4.65 -12.92
N ILE A 86 13.56 -5.93 -12.94
CA ILE A 86 12.67 -7.07 -12.70
C ILE A 86 12.95 -7.60 -11.29
N HIS A 87 11.93 -7.58 -10.42
CA HIS A 87 12.06 -7.87 -8.99
C HIS A 87 10.94 -8.76 -8.44
N ALA A 88 9.80 -8.85 -9.12
CA ALA A 88 8.70 -9.72 -8.71
C ALA A 88 9.16 -11.19 -8.59
N GLY A 89 8.85 -11.82 -7.46
CA GLY A 89 9.28 -13.19 -7.15
C GLY A 89 10.79 -13.35 -6.87
N GLN A 90 11.55 -12.25 -6.76
CA GLN A 90 12.97 -12.25 -6.44
C GLN A 90 13.22 -11.74 -5.02
N PRO A 91 14.37 -12.06 -4.39
CA PRO A 91 14.74 -11.50 -3.08
C PRO A 91 14.71 -9.97 -3.03
N SER A 92 15.01 -9.32 -4.15
CA SER A 92 14.99 -7.85 -4.29
C SER A 92 13.59 -7.23 -4.32
N GLY A 93 12.52 -8.04 -4.42
CA GLY A 93 11.12 -7.61 -4.33
C GLY A 93 10.49 -7.75 -2.94
N GLN A 94 11.18 -8.37 -1.97
CA GLN A 94 10.59 -8.72 -0.67
C GLN A 94 10.10 -7.53 0.16
N ALA A 95 10.78 -6.37 0.06
CA ALA A 95 10.38 -5.14 0.77
C ALA A 95 9.46 -4.23 -0.06
N HIS A 96 8.98 -4.72 -1.21
CA HIS A 96 8.10 -4.01 -2.13
C HIS A 96 6.74 -4.71 -2.22
N GLU A 97 6.47 -5.50 -3.26
CA GLU A 97 5.18 -6.18 -3.44
C GLU A 97 4.86 -7.17 -2.31
N ASP A 98 5.81 -8.03 -1.93
CA ASP A 98 5.59 -9.04 -0.88
C ASP A 98 5.29 -8.39 0.47
N TYR A 99 5.92 -7.25 0.77
CA TYR A 99 5.64 -6.48 1.97
C TYR A 99 4.21 -5.92 1.96
N LEU A 100 3.76 -5.36 0.83
CA LEU A 100 2.40 -4.84 0.68
C LEU A 100 1.38 -5.95 0.85
N VAL A 101 1.54 -7.07 0.15
CA VAL A 101 0.66 -8.24 0.25
C VAL A 101 0.62 -8.76 1.70
N ARG A 102 1.77 -8.87 2.36
CA ARG A 102 1.83 -9.27 3.77
C ARG A 102 1.05 -8.31 4.68
N MET A 103 1.23 -7.01 4.51
CA MET A 103 0.57 -6.01 5.36
C MET A 103 -0.94 -5.97 5.14
N LEU A 104 -1.40 -6.08 3.90
CA LEU A 104 -2.82 -6.13 3.55
C LEU A 104 -3.48 -7.40 4.11
N ASN A 105 -2.86 -8.56 3.91
CA ASN A 105 -3.32 -9.82 4.52
C ASN A 105 -3.37 -9.73 6.05
N PHE A 106 -2.38 -9.08 6.67
CA PHE A 106 -2.34 -8.90 8.13
C PHE A 106 -3.54 -8.11 8.66
N VAL A 107 -3.99 -7.06 7.96
CA VAL A 107 -5.21 -6.32 8.31
C VAL A 107 -6.50 -7.00 7.83
N GLY A 108 -6.39 -8.15 7.15
CA GLY A 108 -7.52 -9.01 6.78
C GLY A 108 -8.02 -8.81 5.36
N ILE A 109 -7.27 -8.12 4.49
CA ILE A 109 -7.60 -7.95 3.08
C ILE A 109 -6.89 -9.05 2.28
N ASP A 110 -7.66 -9.89 1.61
CA ASP A 110 -7.20 -11.06 0.83
C ASP A 110 -7.48 -10.91 -0.68
N ASP A 111 -8.47 -10.10 -1.08
CA ASP A 111 -8.73 -9.73 -2.47
C ASP A 111 -7.77 -8.63 -2.93
N ILE A 112 -6.60 -9.06 -3.43
CA ILE A 112 -5.49 -8.19 -3.84
C ILE A 112 -5.10 -8.48 -5.29
N GLU A 113 -5.17 -7.46 -6.12
CA GLU A 113 -4.74 -7.50 -7.53
C GLU A 113 -3.50 -6.65 -7.73
N ILE A 114 -2.47 -7.21 -8.39
CA ILE A 114 -1.24 -6.47 -8.71
C ILE A 114 -1.19 -6.19 -10.21
N VAL A 115 -1.29 -4.91 -10.57
CA VAL A 115 -1.01 -4.41 -11.92
C VAL A 115 0.45 -3.98 -11.96
N ARG A 116 1.28 -4.69 -12.73
CA ARG A 116 2.73 -4.55 -12.68
C ARG A 116 3.30 -3.97 -13.98
N ALA A 117 4.24 -3.04 -13.82
CA ALA A 117 5.08 -2.49 -14.90
C ALA A 117 6.57 -2.49 -14.48
N GLU A 118 7.31 -3.53 -14.88
CA GLU A 118 8.75 -3.69 -14.62
C GLU A 118 9.60 -3.44 -15.86
N SER A 119 10.93 -3.44 -15.74
CA SER A 119 11.87 -3.14 -16.83
C SER A 119 11.77 -1.71 -17.38
N LEU A 120 11.19 -0.77 -16.62
CA LEU A 120 10.96 0.60 -17.07
C LEU A 120 12.26 1.38 -17.35
N ALA A 121 13.40 0.90 -16.85
CA ALA A 121 14.71 1.51 -17.06
C ALA A 121 15.54 0.80 -18.16
N TYR A 122 15.00 -0.21 -18.86
CA TYR A 122 15.75 -1.01 -19.85
C TYR A 122 15.74 -0.43 -21.27
N GLY A 123 15.12 0.72 -21.48
CA GLY A 123 15.00 1.39 -22.78
C GLY A 123 13.54 1.59 -23.21
N GLU A 124 13.33 2.26 -24.35
CA GLU A 124 12.00 2.66 -24.80
C GLU A 124 11.09 1.47 -25.13
N GLU A 125 11.61 0.45 -25.81
CA GLU A 125 10.83 -0.73 -26.20
C GLU A 125 10.40 -1.57 -24.99
N PRO A 126 11.30 -2.01 -24.06
CA PRO A 126 10.88 -2.71 -22.85
C PRO A 126 9.91 -1.90 -21.99
N ARG A 127 10.14 -0.59 -21.87
CA ARG A 127 9.22 0.32 -21.17
C ARG A 127 7.85 0.36 -21.83
N GLY A 128 7.81 0.44 -23.16
CA GLY A 128 6.57 0.45 -23.94
C GLY A 128 5.76 -0.83 -23.74
N GLU A 129 6.40 -2.00 -23.82
CA GLU A 129 5.75 -3.30 -23.61
C GLU A 129 5.26 -3.47 -22.17
N ALA A 130 6.05 -3.07 -21.17
CA ALA A 130 5.63 -3.09 -19.77
C ALA A 130 4.37 -2.24 -19.51
N MET A 131 4.33 -1.02 -20.07
CA MET A 131 3.18 -0.14 -19.93
C MET A 131 1.93 -0.67 -20.66
N LYS A 132 2.11 -1.27 -21.85
CA LYS A 132 1.01 -1.92 -22.58
C LYS A 132 0.45 -3.11 -21.79
N GLY A 133 1.32 -3.96 -21.24
CA GLY A 133 0.90 -5.10 -20.43
C GLY A 133 0.13 -4.67 -19.18
N ALA A 134 0.60 -3.62 -18.49
CA ALA A 134 -0.12 -3.04 -17.35
C ALA A 134 -1.51 -2.51 -17.76
N ALA A 135 -1.60 -1.79 -18.88
CA ALA A 135 -2.88 -1.28 -19.38
C ALA A 135 -3.85 -2.41 -19.79
N GLN A 136 -3.35 -3.47 -20.42
CA GLN A 136 -4.14 -4.66 -20.74
C GLN A 136 -4.67 -5.35 -19.48
N ARG A 137 -3.82 -5.51 -18.45
CA ARG A 137 -4.25 -6.11 -17.17
C ARG A 137 -5.34 -5.27 -16.49
N ILE A 138 -5.24 -3.94 -16.54
CA ILE A 138 -6.30 -3.05 -16.05
C ILE A 138 -7.60 -3.31 -16.82
N CYS A 139 -7.55 -3.36 -18.15
CA CYS A 139 -8.73 -3.67 -18.95
C CYS A 139 -9.34 -5.02 -18.55
N GLU A 140 -8.55 -6.07 -18.37
CA GLU A 140 -9.07 -7.40 -17.96
C GLU A 140 -9.76 -7.38 -16.60
N LEU A 141 -9.20 -6.65 -15.63
CA LEU A 141 -9.76 -6.53 -14.27
C LEU A 141 -11.12 -5.81 -14.26
N PHE A 142 -11.32 -4.84 -15.17
CA PHE A 142 -12.51 -3.98 -15.17
C PHE A 142 -13.41 -4.16 -16.40
N ALA A 143 -13.11 -5.10 -17.32
CA ALA A 143 -13.89 -5.35 -18.54
C ALA A 143 -15.25 -6.00 -18.30
N THR A 144 -15.57 -6.40 -17.06
CA THR A 144 -16.81 -7.11 -16.72
C THR A 144 -17.71 -6.35 -15.73
N ALA A 145 -17.51 -5.04 -15.58
CA ALA A 145 -18.43 -4.15 -14.86
C ALA A 145 -19.54 -3.60 -15.79
#